data_AF-A0A956P0S4-F1
#
_entry.id   AF-A0A956P0S4-F1
#
_cell.length_a   1.000
_cell.length_b   1.000
_cell.length_c   1.000
_cell.angle_alpha   90.00
_cell.angle_beta   90.00
_cell.angle_gamma   90.00
#
_symmetry.space_group_name_H-M   'P 1'
#
loop_
_entity.id
_entity.type
_entity.pdbx_description
1 polymer ?
#
loop_
_entity_poly.entity_id
_entity_poly.type
_entity_poly.pdbx_seq_one_letter_code
_entity_poly.pdbx_strand_id
1 'polypeptide(L)'
;MGVQTLRYYERRGLLSARHRTAGGYREYAPDTVRRVVFIRRAQAMGFTLDEIRALLALRVRESRRCEPVKKSAEIARARVREQLVALRRMDKVLARLIRACDARAVTEECPILAALEPEERS
;
A
#
# COMPACT_ATOMS: atom_id res chain seq x y z
N MET A 1 12.75 -8.47 4.37
CA MET A 1 11.62 -8.93 3.52
C MET A 1 11.50 -10.43 3.71
N GLY A 2 10.29 -10.94 3.90
CA GLY A 2 10.08 -12.37 4.16
C GLY A 2 10.02 -13.20 2.88
N VAL A 3 10.35 -14.48 2.98
CA VAL A 3 10.21 -15.48 1.90
C VAL A 3 8.77 -15.54 1.37
N GLN A 4 7.78 -15.30 2.23
CA GLN A 4 6.37 -15.28 1.85
C GLN A 4 6.02 -14.13 0.88
N THR A 5 6.67 -12.97 1.00
CA THR A 5 6.46 -11.83 0.10
C THR A 5 6.98 -12.12 -1.30
N LEU A 6 8.16 -12.76 -1.40
CA LEU A 6 8.71 -13.21 -2.69
C LEU A 6 7.78 -14.23 -3.36
N ARG A 7 7.33 -15.25 -2.62
CA ARG A 7 6.36 -16.24 -3.12
C ARG A 7 5.03 -15.61 -3.55
N TYR A 8 4.61 -14.56 -2.86
CA TYR A 8 3.39 -13.84 -3.20
C TYR A 8 3.52 -13.08 -4.51
N TYR A 9 4.66 -12.43 -4.76
CA TYR A 9 4.94 -11.79 -6.05
C TYR A 9 5.06 -12.81 -7.18
N GLU A 10 5.68 -13.97 -6.95
CA GLU A 10 5.68 -15.08 -7.92
C GLU A 10 4.26 -15.52 -8.28
N ARG A 11 3.40 -15.79 -7.29
CA ARG A 11 2.01 -16.22 -7.53
C ARG A 11 1.21 -15.20 -8.33
N ARG A 12 1.56 -13.92 -8.23
CA ARG A 12 0.92 -12.83 -8.98
C ARG A 12 1.60 -12.52 -10.31
N GLY A 13 2.53 -13.36 -10.76
CA GLY A 13 3.24 -13.20 -12.04
C GLY A 13 4.16 -11.99 -12.09
N LEU A 14 4.50 -11.41 -10.93
CA LEU A 14 5.39 -10.26 -10.83
C LEU A 14 6.86 -10.67 -10.86
N LEU A 15 7.18 -11.92 -10.52
CA LEU A 15 8.52 -12.51 -10.58
C LEU A 15 8.43 -13.87 -11.25
N SER A 16 9.47 -14.23 -12.00
CA SER A 16 9.66 -15.58 -12.54
C SER A 16 10.93 -16.17 -11.94
N ALA A 17 10.81 -17.29 -11.22
CA ALA A 17 11.97 -18.12 -10.90
C ALA A 17 12.52 -18.74 -12.19
N ARG A 18 13.84 -18.83 -12.32
CA ARG A 18 14.46 -19.45 -13.50
C ARG A 18 14.27 -20.95 -13.50
N HIS A 19 14.64 -21.59 -12.39
CA HIS A 19 14.52 -23.03 -12.21
C HIS A 19 14.28 -23.36 -10.73
N ARG A 20 13.67 -24.53 -10.48
CA ARG A 20 13.79 -25.21 -9.19
C ARG A 20 15.05 -26.06 -9.27
N THR A 21 15.96 -25.93 -8.31
CA THR A 21 17.11 -26.84 -8.22
C THR A 21 16.63 -28.26 -7.92
N ALA A 22 17.49 -29.25 -8.15
CA ALA A 22 17.18 -30.65 -7.83
C ALA A 22 16.78 -30.86 -6.35
N GLY A 23 17.20 -29.98 -5.44
CA GLY A 23 16.82 -29.97 -4.02
C GLY A 23 15.57 -29.14 -3.67
N GLY A 24 14.82 -28.64 -4.66
CA GLY A 24 13.58 -27.87 -4.44
C GLY A 24 13.79 -26.39 -4.07
N TYR A 25 15.02 -25.89 -4.11
CA TYR A 25 15.31 -24.47 -3.87
C TYR A 25 15.00 -23.63 -5.13
N ARG A 26 14.57 -22.39 -4.92
CA ARG A 26 14.29 -21.43 -6.00
C ARG A 26 15.54 -20.65 -6.32
N GLU A 27 15.97 -20.68 -7.57
CA GLU A 27 17.02 -19.80 -8.06
C GLU A 27 16.42 -18.58 -8.77
N TYR A 28 16.84 -17.41 -8.31
CA TYR A 28 16.46 -16.12 -8.86
C TYR A 28 17.64 -15.50 -9.59
N ALA A 29 17.40 -15.01 -10.81
CA ALA A 29 18.43 -14.29 -11.56
C ALA A 29 18.82 -12.99 -10.83
N PRO A 30 20.04 -12.46 -11.04
CA PRO A 30 20.46 -11.17 -10.46
C PRO A 30 19.49 -10.01 -10.75
N ASP A 31 18.81 -10.03 -11.90
CA ASP A 31 17.80 -9.03 -12.26
C ASP A 31 16.55 -9.04 -11.35
N THR A 32 16.28 -10.16 -10.68
CA THR A 32 15.18 -10.30 -9.72
C THR A 32 15.30 -9.28 -8.59
N VAL A 33 16.53 -9.00 -8.12
CA VAL A 33 16.76 -8.00 -7.07
C VAL A 33 16.28 -6.63 -7.54
N ARG A 34 16.67 -6.21 -8.75
CA ARG A 34 16.23 -4.94 -9.34
C ARG A 34 14.71 -4.88 -9.49
N ARG A 35 14.09 -5.99 -9.88
CA ARG A 35 12.64 -6.11 -10.03
C ARG A 35 11.90 -6.03 -8.68
N VAL A 36 12.43 -6.65 -7.63
CA VAL A 36 11.87 -6.54 -6.27
C VAL A 36 11.99 -5.11 -5.75
N VAL A 37 13.14 -4.46 -5.93
CA VAL A 37 13.31 -3.04 -5.56
C VAL A 37 12.31 -2.14 -6.30
N PHE A 38 12.08 -2.40 -7.59
CA PHE A 38 11.07 -1.70 -8.38
C PHE A 38 9.65 -1.88 -7.79
N ILE A 39 9.24 -3.13 -7.52
CA ILE A 39 7.92 -3.45 -6.95
C ILE A 39 7.73 -2.72 -5.62
N ARG A 40 8.73 -2.75 -4.73
CA ARG A 40 8.66 -2.08 -3.42
C ARG A 40 8.48 -0.58 -3.55
N ARG A 41 9.27 0.07 -4.41
CA ARG A 41 9.20 1.51 -4.61
C ARG A 41 7.83 1.91 -5.16
N ALA A 42 7.31 1.15 -6.11
CA ALA A 42 5.98 1.41 -6.66
C ALA A 42 4.86 1.20 -5.63
N GLN A 43 4.91 0.14 -4.80
CA GLN A 43 3.94 -0.03 -3.71
C GLN A 43 3.98 1.12 -2.70
N ALA A 44 5.17 1.61 -2.35
CA ALA A 44 5.32 2.75 -1.46
C ALA A 44 4.72 4.05 -2.04
N MET A 45 4.59 4.14 -3.37
CA MET A 45 3.96 5.26 -4.07
C MET A 45 2.45 5.06 -4.30
N GLY A 46 1.85 3.99 -3.76
CA GLY A 46 0.40 3.74 -3.88
C GLY A 46 -0.03 3.06 -5.18
N PHE A 47 0.90 2.45 -5.91
CA PHE A 47 0.55 1.59 -7.05
C PHE A 47 0.05 0.23 -6.57
N THR A 48 -0.99 -0.28 -7.23
CA THR A 48 -1.47 -1.65 -7.01
C THR A 48 -0.54 -2.65 -7.68
N LEU A 49 -0.62 -3.91 -7.28
CA LEU A 49 0.20 -4.96 -7.89
C LEU A 49 -0.11 -5.17 -9.38
N ASP A 50 -1.34 -4.91 -9.83
CA ASP A 50 -1.73 -5.05 -11.23
C ASP A 50 -1.18 -3.88 -12.07
N GLU A 51 -1.19 -2.66 -11.54
CA GLU A 51 -0.50 -1.53 -12.17
C GLU A 51 1.01 -1.77 -12.24
N ILE A 52 1.62 -2.28 -11.17
CA ILE A 52 3.04 -2.63 -11.14
C ILE A 52 3.36 -3.69 -12.22
N ARG A 53 2.47 -4.67 -12.43
CA ARG A 53 2.60 -5.67 -13.49
C ARG A 53 2.59 -5.00 -14.87
N ALA A 54 1.65 -4.08 -15.11
CA ALA A 54 1.58 -3.33 -16.36
C ALA A 54 2.84 -2.48 -16.59
N LEU A 55 3.33 -1.78 -15.55
CA LEU A 55 4.58 -1.02 -15.61
C LEU A 55 5.80 -1.89 -15.93
N LEU A 56 5.87 -3.09 -15.33
CA LEU A 56 6.95 -4.05 -15.60
C LEU A 56 6.90 -4.59 -17.04
N ALA A 57 5.70 -4.76 -17.62
CA ALA A 57 5.54 -5.18 -19.01
C ALA A 57 5.94 -4.06 -19.99
N LEU A 58 5.68 -2.80 -19.66
CA LEU A 58 6.08 -1.65 -20.46
C LEU A 58 7.60 -1.50 -20.53
N ARG A 59 8.35 -1.89 -19.49
CA ARG A 59 9.83 -1.86 -19.50
C ARG A 59 10.45 -2.83 -20.51
N VAL A 60 9.73 -3.90 -20.89
CA VAL A 60 10.19 -4.90 -21.86
C VAL A 60 9.98 -4.43 -23.31
N ARG A 61 9.10 -3.44 -23.53
CA ARG A 61 8.83 -2.85 -24.85
C ARG A 61 9.59 -1.53 -24.98
N GLU A 62 10.35 -1.40 -26.06
CA GLU A 62 11.29 -0.31 -26.30
C GLU A 62 10.66 1.11 -26.16
N SER A 63 11.05 1.78 -25.08
CA SER A 63 11.30 3.22 -24.85
C SER A 63 10.37 4.34 -25.35
N ARG A 64 9.21 4.13 -26.00
CA ARG A 64 8.50 5.28 -26.64
C ARG A 64 7.10 5.64 -26.16
N ARG A 65 6.60 5.08 -25.06
CA ARG A 65 5.29 5.49 -24.53
C ARG A 65 5.34 5.70 -23.02
N CYS A 66 5.70 6.92 -22.61
CA CYS A 66 5.53 7.39 -21.23
C CYS A 66 4.04 7.57 -20.87
N GLU A 67 3.15 7.68 -21.85
CA GLU A 67 1.73 7.97 -21.65
C GLU A 67 1.00 6.95 -20.75
N PRO A 68 1.13 5.62 -20.96
CA PRO A 68 0.48 4.64 -20.09
C PRO A 68 1.05 4.64 -18.66
N VAL A 69 2.34 4.95 -18.51
CA VAL A 69 3.00 5.09 -17.20
C VAL A 69 2.46 6.32 -16.47
N LYS A 70 2.35 7.45 -17.18
CA LYS A 70 1.80 8.70 -16.66
C LYS A 70 0.35 8.51 -16.19
N LYS A 71 -0.50 7.90 -17.02
CA LYS A 71 -1.90 7.61 -16.66
C LYS A 71 -2.00 6.73 -15.39
N SER A 72 -1.15 5.71 -15.28
CA SER A 72 -1.11 4.87 -14.08
C SER A 72 -0.69 5.67 -12.83
N ALA A 73 0.27 6.59 -12.97
CA ALA A 73 0.70 7.45 -11.88
C ALA A 73 -0.37 8.46 -11.47
N GLU A 74 -1.16 8.99 -12.41
CA GLU A 74 -2.29 9.88 -12.11
C GLU A 74 -3.39 9.17 -11.31
N ILE A 75 -3.71 7.91 -11.66
CA ILE A 75 -4.65 7.07 -10.92
C ILE A 75 -4.14 6.80 -9.51
N ALA A 76 -2.87 6.40 -9.37
CA ALA A 76 -2.26 6.19 -8.06
C ALA A 76 -2.28 7.47 -7.21
N ARG A 77 -1.96 8.63 -7.82
CA ARG A 77 -2.02 9.94 -7.16
C ARG A 77 -3.44 10.29 -6.69
N ALA A 78 -4.47 9.99 -7.47
CA ALA A 78 -5.86 10.23 -7.08
C ALA A 78 -6.23 9.43 -5.82
N ARG A 79 -5.89 8.13 -5.78
CA ARG A 79 -6.12 7.28 -4.59
C ARG A 79 -5.37 7.78 -3.36
N VAL A 80 -4.10 8.18 -3.51
CA VAL A 80 -3.33 8.77 -2.40
C VAL A 80 -4.00 10.05 -1.88
N ARG A 81 -4.53 10.90 -2.77
CA ARG A 81 -5.27 12.10 -2.36
C ARG A 81 -6.55 11.78 -1.61
N GLU A 82 -7.30 10.77 -2.05
CA GLU A 82 -8.51 10.30 -1.33
C GLU A 82 -8.16 9.81 0.08
N GLN A 83 -7.11 9.00 0.21
CA GLN A 83 -6.61 8.54 1.51
C GLN A 83 -6.17 9.70 2.40
N LEU A 84 -5.48 10.71 1.85
CA LEU A 84 -5.10 11.91 2.61
C LEU A 84 -6.33 12.68 3.11
N VAL A 85 -7.39 12.78 2.31
CA VAL A 85 -8.64 13.43 2.73
C VAL A 85 -9.29 12.64 3.87
N ALA A 86 -9.36 11.31 3.77
CA ALA A 86 -9.90 10.45 4.83
C ALA A 86 -9.08 10.58 6.12
N LEU A 87 -7.75 10.48 6.04
CA LEU A 87 -6.85 10.63 7.18
C LEU A 87 -6.98 12.00 7.85
N ARG A 88 -7.09 13.08 7.07
CA ARG A 88 -7.33 14.43 7.62
C ARG A 88 -8.67 14.55 8.33
N ARG A 89 -9.71 13.83 7.89
CA ARG A 89 -11.00 13.80 8.58
C ARG A 89 -10.88 13.08 9.93
N MET A 90 -10.22 11.92 9.94
CA MET A 90 -9.97 11.15 11.17
C MET A 90 -9.13 11.97 12.17
N ASP A 91 -8.06 12.60 11.71
CA ASP A 91 -7.21 13.47 12.52
C ASP A 91 -8.00 14.61 13.19
N LYS A 92 -8.88 15.29 12.44
CA LYS A 92 -9.75 16.33 13.00
C LYS A 92 -10.69 15.81 14.07
N VAL A 93 -11.25 14.62 13.90
CA VAL A 93 -12.11 13.98 14.90
C VAL A 93 -11.31 13.67 16.16
N LEU A 94 -10.15 13.02 16.02
CA LEU A 94 -9.26 12.72 17.14
C LEU A 94 -8.85 14.00 17.89
N ALA A 95 -8.46 15.05 17.17
CA ALA A 95 -8.11 16.34 17.77
C ALA A 95 -9.28 16.98 18.54
N ARG A 96 -10.53 16.80 18.09
CA ARG A 96 -11.72 17.26 18.82
C ARG A 96 -11.93 16.45 20.09
N LEU A 97 -11.80 15.13 20.03
CA LEU A 97 -11.99 14.24 21.17
C LEU A 97 -10.92 14.46 22.25
N ILE A 98 -9.67 14.67 21.86
CA ILE A 98 -8.57 15.02 22.78
C ILE A 98 -8.89 16.31 23.52
N ARG A 99 -9.25 17.38 22.80
CA ARG A 99 -9.65 18.66 23.44
C ARG A 99 -10.82 18.51 24.41
N ALA A 100 -11.81 17.69 24.06
CA ALA A 100 -12.95 17.43 24.93
C ALA A 100 -12.53 16.66 26.20
N CYS A 101 -11.55 15.76 26.09
CA CYS A 101 -10.97 15.04 27.21
C CYS A 101 -10.18 15.99 28.13
N ASP A 102 -9.36 16.88 27.57
CA ASP A 102 -8.54 17.84 28.33
C ASP A 102 -9.39 18.85 29.11
N ALA A 103 -10.56 19.20 28.58
CA ALA A 103 -11.48 20.16 29.22
C ALA A 103 -12.33 19.55 30.35
N ARG A 104 -12.20 18.25 30.63
CA ARG A 104 -13.08 17.52 31.54
C ARG A 104 -12.50 17.38 32.95
N ALA A 105 -13.38 17.37 33.95
CA ALA A 105 -13.00 17.02 35.32
C ALA A 105 -12.75 15.51 35.45
N VAL A 106 -11.87 15.12 36.37
CA VAL A 106 -11.42 13.73 36.58
C VAL A 106 -12.56 12.74 36.89
N THR A 107 -13.70 13.23 37.37
CA THR A 107 -14.88 12.44 37.73
C THR A 107 -15.90 12.26 36.60
N GLU A 108 -15.70 12.89 35.45
CA GLU A 108 -16.60 12.74 34.30
C GLU A 108 -16.18 11.59 33.38
N GLU A 109 -17.16 11.02 32.68
CA GLU A 109 -16.94 9.93 31.73
C GLU A 109 -15.96 10.35 30.61
N CYS A 110 -15.15 9.42 30.07
CA CYS A 110 -14.17 9.78 29.05
C CYS A 110 -14.84 10.00 27.69
N PRO A 111 -14.78 11.20 27.09
CA PRO A 111 -15.46 11.49 25.83
C PRO A 111 -14.85 10.73 24.64
N ILE A 112 -13.60 10.27 24.74
CA ILE A 112 -12.97 9.41 23.74
C ILE A 112 -13.60 8.02 23.76
N LEU A 113 -13.81 7.43 24.93
CA LEU A 113 -14.43 6.10 25.06
C LEU A 113 -15.89 6.16 24.62
N ALA A 114 -16.65 7.15 25.09
CA ALA A 114 -18.04 7.35 24.71
C ALA A 114 -18.24 7.50 23.19
N ALA A 115 -17.29 8.11 22.47
CA ALA A 115 -17.35 8.27 21.01
C ALA A 115 -17.01 6.99 20.22
N LEU A 116 -16.42 5.98 20.87
CA LEU A 116 -16.05 4.70 20.27
C LEU A 116 -17.02 3.58 20.63
N GLU A 117 -17.79 3.76 21.69
CA GLU A 117 -18.88 2.87 22.03
C GLU A 117 -19.96 2.93 20.96
N PRO A 118 -20.56 1.78 20.61
CA PRO A 118 -21.66 1.76 19.66
C PRO A 118 -22.80 2.61 20.22
N GLU A 119 -23.41 3.47 19.39
CA GLU A 119 -24.68 4.10 19.77
C GLU A 119 -25.69 2.97 20.00
N GLU A 120 -26.08 2.74 21.25
CA GLU A 120 -27.22 1.89 21.58
C GLU A 120 -28.45 2.55 20.96
N ARG A 121 -28.78 2.13 19.73
CA ARG A 121 -30.02 2.53 19.05
C ARG A 121 -31.19 2.01 19.86
N SER A 122 -31.83 2.89 20.64
CA SER A 122 -33.22 2.73 21.07
C SER A 122 -34.21 2.96 19.92
#